data_AF-A0A7S3I7Y2-F1
#
_entry.id   AF-A0A7S3I7Y2-F1
#
_cell.length_a   1.000
_cell.length_b   1.000
_cell.length_c   1.000
_cell.angle_alpha   90.00
_cell.angle_beta   90.00
_cell.angle_gamma   90.00
#
_symmetry.space_group_name_H-M   'P 1'
#
loop_
_entity.id
_entity.type
_entity.pdbx_description
1 polymer ?
#
loop_
_entity_poly.entity_id
_entity_poly.type
_entity_poly.pdbx_seq_one_letter_code
_entity_poly.pdbx_strand_id
1 'polypeptide(L)'
;GALAAVTQGTGKEIGITVDALEPLNAYWEQVRNMYAPFESGQLSGSSDVYKNEIPGGQYTNLLFQASQLGLGDRWVEVKRKYAQANQLLGDIPKVTPSSKVVGDLAQFMVAQKLEPEQVIEQAESLPFP
;
A
#
# COMPACT_ATOMS: atom_id res chain seq x y z
N GLY A 1 -21.42 6.16 -6.75
CA GLY A 1 -22.35 7.01 -5.99
C GLY A 1 -21.84 8.44 -5.89
N ALA A 2 -20.90 8.71 -4.98
CA ALA A 2 -20.47 10.09 -4.65
C ALA A 2 -20.03 10.95 -5.84
N LEU A 3 -19.18 10.42 -6.74
CA LEU A 3 -18.73 11.18 -7.91
C LEU A 3 -19.88 11.45 -8.92
N ALA A 4 -20.81 10.51 -9.09
CA ALA A 4 -21.99 10.75 -9.91
C ALA A 4 -22.84 11.87 -9.30
N ALA A 5 -23.13 11.79 -8.01
CA ALA A 5 -23.91 12.79 -7.29
C ALA A 5 -23.31 14.20 -7.34
N VAL A 6 -21.99 14.36 -7.15
CA VAL A 6 -21.35 15.68 -7.15
C VAL A 6 -21.35 16.35 -8.53
N THR A 7 -21.48 15.56 -9.61
CA THR A 7 -21.52 16.09 -10.98
C THR A 7 -22.93 16.40 -11.47
N GLN A 8 -23.98 15.97 -10.76
CA GLN A 8 -25.36 16.21 -11.17
C GLN A 8 -25.73 17.69 -11.10
N GLY A 9 -26.34 18.22 -12.17
CA GLY A 9 -26.69 19.63 -12.28
C GLY A 9 -25.48 20.55 -12.46
N THR A 10 -24.27 19.97 -12.57
CA THR A 10 -23.09 20.65 -13.07
C THR A 10 -22.99 20.31 -14.54
N GLY A 11 -22.68 21.24 -15.45
CA GLY A 11 -22.51 20.94 -16.90
C GLY A 11 -21.33 20.01 -17.25
N LYS A 12 -20.90 19.18 -16.30
CA LYS A 12 -19.90 18.12 -16.38
C LYS A 12 -20.53 16.77 -15.99
N GLU A 13 -21.82 16.56 -16.27
CA GLU A 13 -22.47 15.28 -15.96
C GLU A 13 -21.75 14.12 -16.68
N ILE A 14 -21.53 13.03 -15.93
CA ILE A 14 -20.82 11.84 -16.46
C ILE A 14 -21.76 10.81 -17.11
N GLY A 15 -23.05 11.14 -17.27
CA GLY A 15 -24.04 10.25 -17.89
C GLY A 15 -24.46 9.04 -17.04
N ILE A 16 -24.16 9.04 -15.74
CA ILE A 16 -24.54 7.97 -14.80
C ILE A 16 -25.38 8.59 -13.68
N THR A 17 -26.57 8.06 -13.42
CA THR A 17 -27.43 8.50 -12.31
C THR A 17 -27.12 7.72 -11.03
N VAL A 18 -27.44 8.33 -9.87
CA VAL A 18 -27.29 7.66 -8.57
C VAL A 18 -28.23 6.45 -8.48
N ASP A 19 -29.48 6.60 -8.92
CA ASP A 19 -30.50 5.53 -8.92
C ASP A 19 -30.04 4.30 -9.72
N ALA A 20 -29.33 4.50 -10.84
CA ALA A 20 -28.79 3.39 -11.63
C ALA A 20 -27.67 2.62 -10.91
N LEU A 21 -27.02 3.23 -9.92
CA LEU A 21 -25.93 2.60 -9.15
C LEU A 21 -26.42 1.88 -7.88
N GLU A 22 -27.60 2.21 -7.35
CA GLU A 22 -28.09 1.63 -6.09
C GLU A 22 -28.20 0.09 -6.13
N PRO A 23 -28.81 -0.55 -7.15
CA PRO A 23 -28.89 -2.01 -7.19
C PRO A 23 -27.52 -2.68 -7.28
N LEU A 24 -26.57 -2.04 -7.98
CA LEU A 24 -25.19 -2.53 -8.11
C LEU A 24 -24.45 -2.45 -6.76
N ASN A 25 -24.63 -1.36 -6.00
CA ASN A 25 -24.04 -1.23 -4.68
C ASN A 25 -24.55 -2.32 -3.74
N ALA A 26 -25.87 -2.53 -3.68
CA ALA A 26 -26.48 -3.55 -2.83
C ALA A 26 -25.98 -4.96 -3.15
N TYR A 27 -25.78 -5.27 -4.45
CA TYR A 27 -25.16 -6.53 -4.87
C TYR A 27 -23.71 -6.65 -4.38
N TRP A 28 -22.87 -5.63 -4.64
CA TRP A 28 -21.46 -5.67 -4.26
C TRP A 28 -21.23 -5.67 -2.74
N GLU A 29 -22.12 -5.07 -1.96
CA GLU A 29 -22.09 -5.15 -0.50
C GLU A 29 -22.30 -6.59 -0.01
N GLN A 30 -23.24 -7.32 -0.60
CA GLN A 30 -23.45 -8.74 -0.27
C GLN A 30 -22.26 -9.60 -0.70
N VAL A 31 -21.73 -9.37 -1.91
CA VAL A 31 -20.54 -10.08 -2.40
C VAL A 31 -19.35 -9.84 -1.49
N ARG A 32 -19.11 -8.59 -1.05
CA ARG A 32 -17.99 -8.24 -0.17
C ARG A 32 -18.01 -9.04 1.14
N ASN A 33 -19.19 -9.30 1.71
CA ASN A 33 -19.31 -10.11 2.93
C ASN A 33 -18.76 -11.54 2.77
N MET A 34 -18.78 -12.09 1.56
CA MET A 34 -18.19 -13.41 1.27
C MET A 34 -16.65 -13.41 1.36
N TYR A 35 -16.02 -12.23 1.28
CA TYR A 35 -14.56 -12.05 1.33
C TYR A 35 -14.08 -11.52 2.67
N ALA A 36 -14.92 -11.53 3.72
CA ALA A 36 -14.55 -11.05 5.05
C ALA A 36 -13.20 -11.60 5.60
N PRO A 37 -12.81 -12.87 5.37
CA PRO A 37 -11.49 -13.36 5.80
C PRO A 37 -10.27 -12.69 5.14
N PHE A 38 -10.46 -11.98 4.03
CA PHE A 38 -9.41 -11.29 3.28
C PHE A 38 -9.38 -9.78 3.52
N GLU A 39 -10.29 -9.26 4.35
CA GLU A 39 -10.31 -7.84 4.70
C GLU A 39 -9.04 -7.46 5.47
N SER A 40 -8.35 -6.41 5.01
CA SER A 40 -7.11 -5.92 5.61
C SER A 40 -7.29 -5.23 6.97
N GLY A 41 -8.54 -4.94 7.36
CA GLY A 41 -8.86 -4.14 8.53
C GLY A 41 -8.59 -2.63 8.36
N GLN A 42 -8.07 -2.18 7.23
CA GLN A 42 -7.85 -0.75 6.96
C GLN A 42 -9.17 -0.06 6.60
N LEU A 43 -9.65 0.80 7.49
CA LEU A 43 -10.97 1.43 7.40
C LEU A 43 -10.99 2.69 6.51
N SER A 44 -9.85 3.36 6.32
CA SER A 44 -9.77 4.62 5.57
C SER A 44 -8.38 4.89 4.98
N GLY A 45 -8.31 5.91 4.11
CA GLY A 45 -7.06 6.42 3.59
C GLY A 45 -6.18 7.02 4.70
N SER A 46 -4.90 6.71 4.67
CA SER A 46 -3.91 7.23 5.62
C SER A 46 -3.06 8.31 4.95
N SER A 47 -2.85 9.43 5.65
CA SER A 47 -2.05 10.57 5.15
C SER A 47 -0.56 10.27 5.08
N ASP A 48 -0.10 9.16 5.68
CA ASP A 48 1.30 8.74 5.59
C ASP A 48 1.72 8.24 4.21
N VAL A 49 0.78 8.05 3.27
CA VAL A 49 1.06 7.75 1.87
C VAL A 49 1.97 8.81 1.22
N TYR A 50 1.88 10.07 1.63
CA TYR A 50 2.77 11.14 1.14
C TYR A 50 4.21 11.02 1.64
N LYS A 51 4.46 10.15 2.63
CA LYS A 51 5.80 9.91 3.19
C LYS A 51 6.39 8.61 2.66
N ASN A 52 5.60 7.54 2.66
CA ASN A 52 6.06 6.21 2.29
C ASN A 52 5.87 5.91 0.79
N GLU A 53 4.92 6.59 0.14
CA GLU A 53 4.58 6.41 -1.27
C GLU A 53 4.33 4.95 -1.66
N ILE A 54 3.82 4.14 -0.72
CA ILE A 54 3.47 2.75 -0.97
C ILE A 54 2.16 2.71 -1.77
N PRO A 55 2.15 2.11 -2.97
CA PRO A 55 0.91 1.94 -3.73
C PRO A 55 -0.13 1.12 -2.96
N GLY A 56 -1.43 1.43 -3.11
CA GLY A 56 -2.49 0.79 -2.32
C GLY A 56 -2.46 -0.74 -2.34
N GLY A 57 -2.28 -1.36 -3.51
CA GLY A 57 -2.16 -2.82 -3.62
C GLY A 57 -0.89 -3.37 -2.96
N GLN A 58 0.21 -2.62 -3.00
CA GLN A 58 1.45 -3.00 -2.32
C GLN A 58 1.32 -2.86 -0.80
N TYR A 59 0.57 -1.88 -0.30
CA TYR A 59 0.43 -1.62 1.14
C TYR A 59 -0.12 -2.84 1.88
N THR A 60 -1.26 -3.34 1.42
CA THR A 60 -1.92 -4.50 2.05
C THR A 60 -1.07 -5.76 1.92
N ASN A 61 -0.46 -5.99 0.75
CA ASN A 61 0.44 -7.12 0.53
C ASN A 61 1.66 -7.06 1.48
N LEU A 62 2.28 -5.89 1.60
CA LEU A 62 3.45 -5.67 2.45
C LEU A 62 3.09 -5.85 3.94
N LEU A 63 1.89 -5.43 4.36
CA LEU A 63 1.38 -5.66 5.72
C LEU A 63 1.22 -7.16 6.03
N PHE A 64 0.64 -7.91 5.10
CA PHE A 64 0.50 -9.38 5.26
C PHE A 64 1.87 -10.07 5.28
N GLN A 65 2.80 -9.69 4.41
CA GLN A 65 4.17 -10.22 4.40
C GLN A 65 4.92 -9.91 5.70
N ALA A 66 4.84 -8.65 6.18
CA ALA A 66 5.44 -8.26 7.45
C ALA A 66 4.88 -9.08 8.60
N SER A 67 3.57 -9.31 8.64
CA SER A 67 2.92 -10.18 9.64
C SER A 67 3.45 -11.62 9.59
N GLN A 68 3.61 -12.20 8.39
CA GLN A 68 4.16 -13.55 8.21
C GLN A 68 5.63 -13.67 8.66
N LEU A 69 6.41 -12.60 8.52
CA LEU A 69 7.81 -12.53 8.97
C LEU A 69 7.95 -12.19 10.46
N GLY A 70 6.86 -12.08 11.22
CA GLY A 70 6.89 -11.67 12.63
C GLY A 70 7.21 -10.19 12.83
N LEU A 71 7.09 -9.37 11.78
CA LEU A 71 7.32 -7.93 11.78
C LEU A 71 6.03 -7.11 11.88
N GLY A 72 4.86 -7.75 12.09
CA GLY A 72 3.56 -7.09 12.17
C GLY A 72 3.51 -5.96 13.19
N ASP A 73 4.04 -6.19 14.39
CA ASP A 73 4.12 -5.17 15.46
C ASP A 73 5.07 -4.01 15.12
N ARG A 74 5.93 -4.19 14.12
CA ARG A 74 6.89 -3.20 13.61
C ARG A 74 6.41 -2.55 12.30
N TRP A 75 5.11 -2.60 11.99
CA TRP A 75 4.56 -2.07 10.74
C TRP A 75 4.93 -0.60 10.47
N VAL A 76 4.89 0.24 11.51
CA VAL A 76 5.30 1.66 11.40
C VAL A 76 6.76 1.78 10.96
N GLU A 77 7.62 0.90 11.46
CA GLU A 77 9.03 0.86 11.09
C GLU A 77 9.22 0.35 9.66
N VAL A 78 8.47 -0.68 9.23
CA VAL A 78 8.48 -1.16 7.83
C VAL A 78 8.15 -0.03 6.86
N LYS A 79 7.12 0.78 7.16
CA LYS A 79 6.78 1.95 6.33
C LYS A 79 7.89 3.00 6.29
N ARG A 80 8.57 3.25 7.42
CA ARG A 80 9.74 4.13 7.49
C ARG A 80 10.90 3.59 6.64
N LYS A 81 11.21 2.30 6.77
CA LYS A 81 12.26 1.64 6.00
C LYS A 81 11.91 1.59 4.51
N TYR A 82 10.64 1.53 4.13
CA TYR A 82 10.22 1.61 2.73
C TYR A 82 10.61 2.94 2.08
N ALA A 83 10.36 4.06 2.76
CA ALA A 83 10.80 5.38 2.28
C ALA A 83 12.34 5.47 2.19
N GLN A 84 13.05 4.94 3.19
CA GLN A 84 14.52 4.91 3.19
C GLN A 84 15.09 4.02 2.07
N ALA A 85 14.51 2.84 1.86
CA ALA A 85 14.87 1.91 0.79
C ALA A 85 14.67 2.55 -0.58
N ASN A 86 13.60 3.32 -0.78
CA ASN A 86 13.41 4.08 -2.01
C ASN A 86 14.57 5.06 -2.27
N GLN A 87 15.01 5.79 -1.24
CA GLN A 87 16.13 6.72 -1.36
C GLN A 87 17.45 5.99 -1.64
N LEU A 88 17.71 4.86 -0.98
CA LEU A 88 18.87 4.00 -1.27
C LEU A 88 18.91 3.51 -2.72
N LEU A 89 17.73 3.27 -3.31
CA LEU A 89 17.59 2.82 -4.69
C LEU A 89 17.57 3.98 -5.71
N GLY A 90 17.76 5.23 -5.27
CA GLY A 90 17.85 6.40 -6.15
C GLY A 90 16.51 7.08 -6.45
N ASP A 91 15.55 6.99 -5.53
CA ASP A 91 14.23 7.63 -5.61
C ASP A 91 13.44 7.26 -6.88
N ILE A 92 13.09 5.99 -6.96
CA ILE A 92 12.49 5.40 -8.17
C ILE A 92 10.96 5.54 -8.19
N PRO A 93 10.34 5.49 -9.39
CA PRO A 93 8.92 5.21 -9.51
C PRO A 93 8.57 3.84 -8.90
N LYS A 94 7.61 3.83 -7.98
CA LYS A 94 7.18 2.62 -7.24
C LYS A 94 5.83 2.14 -7.76
N VAL A 95 5.88 1.20 -8.69
CA VAL A 95 4.71 0.50 -9.23
C VAL A 95 5.10 -0.96 -9.43
N THR A 96 4.15 -1.88 -9.58
CA THR A 96 4.50 -3.27 -9.87
C THR A 96 5.37 -3.35 -11.15
N PRO A 97 6.57 -3.97 -11.12
CA PRO A 97 7.16 -4.75 -10.01
C PRO A 97 8.14 -3.99 -9.09
N SER A 98 8.57 -2.77 -9.41
CA SER A 98 9.54 -2.00 -8.60
C SER A 98 9.08 -1.75 -7.15
N SER A 99 7.78 -1.57 -6.93
CA SER A 99 7.22 -1.40 -5.57
C SER A 99 7.45 -2.62 -4.68
N LYS A 100 7.56 -3.82 -5.27
CA LYS A 100 7.92 -5.05 -4.55
C LYS A 100 9.39 -5.06 -4.16
N VAL A 101 10.30 -4.66 -5.06
CA VAL A 101 11.74 -4.58 -4.77
C VAL A 101 12.01 -3.67 -3.57
N VAL A 102 11.40 -2.48 -3.54
CA VAL A 102 11.51 -1.55 -2.40
C VAL A 102 10.94 -2.18 -1.13
N GLY A 103 9.84 -2.93 -1.24
CA GLY A 103 9.20 -3.61 -0.11
C GLY A 103 10.02 -4.75 0.49
N ASP A 104 10.66 -5.55 -0.36
CA ASP A 104 11.52 -6.66 0.07
C ASP A 104 12.78 -6.11 0.77
N LEU A 105 13.41 -5.06 0.22
CA LEU A 105 14.54 -4.38 0.86
C LEU A 105 14.14 -3.74 2.20
N ALA A 106 12.96 -3.10 2.29
CA ALA A 106 12.48 -2.51 3.53
C ALA A 106 12.30 -3.55 4.65
N GLN A 107 11.68 -4.68 4.33
CA GLN A 107 11.51 -5.78 5.29
C GLN A 107 12.86 -6.38 5.71
N PHE A 108 13.78 -6.54 4.76
CA PHE A 108 15.15 -6.96 5.04
C PHE A 108 15.85 -6.01 6.03
N MET A 109 15.77 -4.69 5.81
CA MET A 109 16.35 -3.69 6.71
C MET A 109 15.74 -3.76 8.13
N VAL A 110 14.42 -3.95 8.24
CA VAL A 110 13.75 -4.11 9.56
C VAL A 110 14.20 -5.40 10.26
N ALA A 111 14.24 -6.51 9.53
CA ALA A 111 14.62 -7.83 10.07
C ALA A 111 16.07 -7.83 10.57
N GLN A 112 16.99 -7.26 9.80
CA GLN A 112 18.41 -7.18 10.12
C GLN A 112 18.78 -5.98 10.99
N LYS A 113 17.80 -5.12 11.35
CA LYS A 113 17.99 -3.88 12.13
C LYS A 113 19.02 -2.93 11.50
N LEU A 114 18.98 -2.81 10.17
CA LEU A 114 19.90 -1.99 9.39
C LEU A 114 19.37 -0.56 9.23
N GLU A 115 20.23 0.41 9.48
CA GLU A 115 20.07 1.79 9.02
C GLU A 115 20.66 1.97 7.61
N PRO A 116 20.21 2.98 6.84
CA PRO A 116 20.57 3.14 5.43
C PRO A 116 22.08 3.19 5.17
N GLU A 117 22.84 3.83 6.05
CA GLU A 117 24.29 3.95 5.95
C GLU A 117 24.96 2.58 6.00
N GLN A 118 24.48 1.71 6.89
CA GLN A 118 25.01 0.34 7.04
C GLN A 118 24.72 -0.53 5.81
N VAL A 119 23.59 -0.27 5.13
CA VAL A 119 23.27 -0.96 3.87
C VAL A 119 24.30 -0.64 2.79
N ILE A 120 24.72 0.62 2.70
CA ILE A 120 25.74 1.07 1.74
C ILE A 120 27.12 0.54 2.13
N GLU A 121 27.52 0.71 3.39
CA GLU A 121 28.84 0.30 3.90
C GLU A 121 29.09 -1.20 3.78
N GLN A 122 28.05 -2.02 3.97
CA GLN A 122 28.16 -3.48 4.00
C GLN A 122 27.60 -4.15 2.73
N ALA A 123 27.33 -3.37 1.67
CA ALA A 123 26.67 -3.84 0.46
C ALA A 123 27.35 -5.06 -0.20
N GLU A 124 28.67 -5.15 -0.12
CA GLU A 124 29.43 -6.29 -0.68
C GLU A 124 29.21 -7.61 0.05
N SER A 125 28.75 -7.55 1.32
CA SER A 125 28.63 -8.71 2.21
C SER A 125 27.21 -9.07 2.59
N LEU A 126 26.27 -8.13 2.45
CA LEU A 126 24.86 -8.34 2.79
C LEU A 126 24.19 -9.27 1.77
N PRO A 127 23.46 -10.30 2.22
CA PRO A 127 22.71 -11.18 1.32
C PRO A 127 21.38 -10.51 0.96
N PHE A 128 21.41 -9.62 -0.03
CA PHE A 128 20.21 -8.93 -0.50
C PHE A 128 19.16 -9.92 -1.06
N PRO A 129 17.87 -9.61 -0.87
CA PRO A 129 16.75 -10.38 -1.44
C PRO A 129 16.67 -10.29 -2.96
#